data_AF-A0A2V6X7L9-F1
#
_entry.id   AF-A0A2V6X7L9-F1
#
_cell.length_a   1.000
_cell.length_b   1.000
_cell.length_c   1.000
_cell.angle_alpha   90.00
_cell.angle_beta   90.00
_cell.angle_gamma   90.00
#
_symmetry.space_group_name_H-M   'P 1'
#
loop_
_entity.id
_entity.type
_entity.pdbx_description
1 polymer ?
#
loop_
_entity_poly.entity_id
_entity_poly.type
_entity_poly.pdbx_seq_one_letter_code
_entity_poly.pdbx_strand_id
1 'polypeptide(L)'
;MTQGECRHHGRQELTRPGGDGRVRGESWRPPSGRCRLGAGRSTGAGSGGPRHAAGVSRQGSRPKPAHLRRARQAPYPRRRHGRGKMAKATSRLAIRPIHPCVGALVEGVDLAQPLDQPTFRAIFEAFQEYSVLVFREQRLTDEQQMAFSERFGPLETTISSLGRENHLHPNLVDLSNLDPEHGGRLMDWTDRRMVYQSGNQLWHSDSSFKPVPALASLLSAREVPPLGGETEFASMRYAYATLSEETRRPRAGEVVVHSILYSRSTIARGLFDAERERQLPPVRQALVRANPVNGRQSIFVGSHAWYIEGMPAGESRRLLDDLLAHTTRSACVYQHRWQPCDLVMWDNRCVLHRGRPWDAARHRRVMRRTTVAGEGPTADPPFARRTPAWEGIIPEGVGV
;
A
#
# COMPACT_ATOMS: atom_id res chain seq x y z
N MET A 1 -62.79 -2.19 -6.23
CA MET A 1 -63.17 -3.61 -6.13
C MET A 1 -61.92 -4.34 -5.65
N THR A 2 -61.69 -4.46 -4.33
CA THR A 2 -62.07 -5.61 -3.47
C THR A 2 -61.62 -6.95 -4.06
N GLN A 3 -60.95 -7.87 -3.38
CA GLN A 3 -60.29 -8.01 -2.06
C GLN A 3 -59.74 -9.46 -2.09
N GLY A 4 -58.70 -9.79 -1.31
CA GLY A 4 -58.54 -11.18 -0.83
C GLY A 4 -57.11 -11.71 -0.79
N GLU A 5 -56.37 -11.41 0.27
CA GLU A 5 -55.25 -12.24 0.72
C GLU A 5 -55.55 -12.76 2.13
N CYS A 6 -55.55 -14.09 2.26
CA CYS A 6 -55.78 -14.83 3.48
C CYS A 6 -54.54 -14.80 4.39
N ARG A 7 -54.77 -14.55 5.67
CA ARG A 7 -53.82 -14.79 6.77
C ARG A 7 -54.03 -16.20 7.32
N HIS A 8 -52.93 -16.91 7.62
CA HIS A 8 -52.93 -17.93 8.67
C HIS A 8 -51.70 -17.82 9.56
N HIS A 9 -51.98 -17.76 10.86
CA HIS A 9 -51.03 -17.89 11.96
C HIS A 9 -50.66 -19.36 12.16
N GLY A 10 -49.38 -19.62 12.46
CA GLY A 10 -48.90 -20.87 13.03
C GLY A 10 -47.67 -20.59 13.89
N ARG A 11 -47.86 -20.57 15.21
CA ARG A 11 -46.81 -20.48 16.24
C ARG A 11 -46.34 -21.90 16.55
N GLN A 12 -45.05 -22.20 16.45
CA GLN A 12 -44.43 -23.30 17.19
C GLN A 12 -42.99 -22.95 17.60
N GLU A 13 -42.72 -23.20 18.88
CA GLU A 13 -41.42 -23.11 19.53
C GLU A 13 -40.42 -24.12 18.95
N LEU A 14 -39.14 -23.73 18.86
CA LEU A 14 -38.02 -24.67 18.78
C LEU A 14 -36.78 -24.07 19.49
N THR A 15 -36.57 -24.55 20.71
CA THR A 15 -35.31 -25.05 21.28
C THR A 15 -33.99 -24.47 20.75
N ARG A 16 -33.25 -23.83 21.66
CA ARG A 16 -31.80 -23.60 21.55
C ARG A 16 -31.02 -24.92 21.51
N PRO A 17 -29.98 -25.04 20.66
CA PRO A 17 -28.84 -25.88 20.97
C PRO A 17 -27.64 -25.01 21.37
N GLY A 18 -27.13 -25.26 22.57
CA GLY A 18 -25.75 -24.97 22.91
C GLY A 18 -24.83 -25.89 22.11
N GLY A 19 -23.73 -25.32 21.61
CA GLY A 19 -22.71 -26.06 20.87
C GLY A 19 -21.41 -25.25 20.90
N ASP A 20 -20.57 -25.56 21.88
CA ASP A 20 -19.20 -25.09 22.00
C ASP A 20 -18.37 -25.70 20.85
N GLY A 21 -18.35 -25.00 19.72
CA GLY A 21 -17.60 -25.38 18.53
C GLY A 21 -16.35 -24.53 18.41
N ARG A 22 -15.25 -24.94 19.07
CA ARG A 22 -13.91 -24.45 18.73
C ARG A 22 -13.61 -24.80 17.27
N VAL A 23 -13.83 -23.84 16.37
CA VAL A 23 -13.25 -23.87 15.03
C VAL A 23 -11.75 -23.72 15.21
N ARG A 24 -11.01 -24.83 15.05
CA ARG A 24 -9.55 -24.78 14.90
C ARG A 24 -9.27 -24.02 13.61
N GLY A 25 -8.82 -22.78 13.74
CA GLY A 25 -8.29 -22.00 12.62
C GLY A 25 -7.01 -22.66 12.12
N GLU A 26 -7.11 -23.48 11.09
CA GLU A 26 -5.95 -23.88 10.30
C GLU A 26 -5.43 -22.63 9.61
N SER A 27 -4.23 -22.19 9.99
CA SER A 27 -3.50 -21.13 9.29
C SER A 27 -3.26 -21.61 7.86
N TRP A 28 -3.89 -20.96 6.89
CA TRP A 28 -3.56 -21.17 5.48
C TRP A 28 -2.08 -20.81 5.27
N ARG A 29 -1.26 -21.80 4.91
CA ARG A 29 0.10 -21.60 4.42
C ARG A 29 0.12 -21.93 2.93
N PRO A 30 0.52 -21.00 2.05
CA PRO A 30 0.66 -21.32 0.64
C PRO A 30 1.79 -22.35 0.42
N PRO A 31 1.68 -23.21 -0.61
CA PRO A 31 2.74 -24.16 -0.93
C PRO A 31 4.03 -23.42 -1.32
N SER A 32 5.12 -23.69 -0.58
CA SER A 32 6.44 -23.13 -0.87
C SER A 32 7.12 -23.93 -2.00
N GLY A 33 6.98 -23.48 -3.24
CA GLY A 33 7.81 -23.96 -4.35
C GLY A 33 9.23 -23.39 -4.25
N ARG A 34 10.21 -24.21 -3.85
CA ARG A 34 11.64 -23.88 -4.02
C ARG A 34 12.03 -24.17 -5.47
N CYS A 35 12.21 -23.14 -6.29
CA CYS A 35 12.95 -23.28 -7.55
C CYS A 35 14.46 -23.36 -7.25
N ARG A 36 15.07 -24.53 -7.47
CA ARG A 36 16.52 -24.67 -7.60
C ARG A 36 16.91 -24.30 -9.02
N LEU A 37 17.65 -23.22 -9.20
CA LEU A 37 18.31 -22.92 -10.47
C LEU A 37 19.54 -23.83 -10.60
N GLY A 38 19.45 -24.82 -11.49
CA GLY A 38 20.59 -25.62 -11.94
C GLY A 38 21.37 -24.87 -13.01
N ALA A 39 22.67 -24.69 -12.79
CA ALA A 39 23.57 -24.10 -13.77
C ALA A 39 23.87 -25.12 -14.88
N GLY A 40 23.35 -24.87 -16.08
CA GLY A 40 23.75 -25.55 -17.30
C GLY A 40 24.97 -24.87 -17.93
N ARG A 41 26.05 -25.62 -18.13
CA ARG A 41 27.21 -25.24 -18.93
C ARG A 41 26.86 -25.34 -20.42
N SER A 42 27.31 -24.39 -21.23
CA SER A 42 27.55 -24.61 -22.65
C SER A 42 28.81 -23.87 -23.10
N THR A 43 29.54 -24.55 -23.98
CA THR A 43 30.90 -24.30 -24.48
C THR A 43 30.93 -23.57 -25.83
N GLY A 44 32.04 -22.86 -26.10
CA GLY A 44 32.56 -22.53 -27.45
C GLY A 44 32.04 -21.23 -28.08
N ALA A 45 32.78 -20.48 -28.90
CA ALA A 45 34.19 -20.42 -29.31
C ALA A 45 34.35 -19.20 -30.26
N GLY A 46 35.50 -18.51 -30.19
CA GLY A 46 36.09 -17.58 -31.19
C GLY A 46 35.30 -16.31 -31.56
N SER A 47 35.85 -15.18 -31.99
CA SER A 47 37.18 -14.78 -32.49
C SER A 47 37.17 -13.25 -32.72
N GLY A 48 38.33 -12.58 -32.61
CA GLY A 48 38.63 -11.32 -33.31
C GLY A 48 38.88 -10.06 -32.46
N GLY A 49 40.14 -9.61 -32.40
CA GLY A 49 40.52 -8.25 -31.93
C GLY A 49 40.43 -7.20 -33.08
N PRO A 50 41.09 -6.02 -33.02
CA PRO A 50 42.05 -5.53 -32.01
C PRO A 50 41.91 -4.05 -31.52
N ARG A 51 42.55 -3.79 -30.37
CA ARG A 51 43.39 -2.64 -29.92
C ARG A 51 43.03 -1.18 -30.28
N HIS A 52 42.97 -0.34 -29.23
CA HIS A 52 43.69 0.94 -29.16
C HIS A 52 44.16 1.24 -27.72
N ALA A 53 45.30 1.92 -27.63
CA ALA A 53 46.12 2.12 -26.44
C ALA A 53 46.01 3.55 -25.85
N ALA A 54 46.17 3.64 -24.53
CA ALA A 54 46.65 4.79 -23.76
C ALA A 54 47.27 4.19 -22.48
N GLY A 55 48.34 4.65 -21.86
CA GLY A 55 49.11 5.88 -21.99
C GLY A 55 49.74 6.13 -20.61
N VAL A 56 51.07 5.97 -20.54
CA VAL A 56 52.02 6.72 -19.68
C VAL A 56 52.08 6.44 -18.16
N SER A 57 53.34 6.48 -17.71
CA SER A 57 53.98 6.07 -16.47
C SER A 57 54.35 7.25 -15.55
N ARG A 58 54.68 6.94 -14.27
CA ARG A 58 55.86 7.39 -13.46
C ARG A 58 55.57 7.20 -11.95
N GLN A 59 56.32 6.36 -11.22
CA GLN A 59 57.49 6.70 -10.35
C GLN A 59 57.20 7.88 -9.41
N GLY A 60 57.30 7.84 -8.07
CA GLY A 60 58.02 6.98 -7.13
C GLY A 60 59.06 7.83 -6.38
N SER A 61 58.89 8.11 -5.08
CA SER A 61 59.97 8.30 -4.06
C SER A 61 59.45 8.82 -2.70
N ARG A 62 60.01 8.25 -1.61
CA ARG A 62 60.00 8.71 -0.21
C ARG A 62 61.38 9.31 0.12
N PRO A 63 61.55 10.17 1.16
CA PRO A 63 62.00 9.67 2.48
C PRO A 63 61.49 10.48 3.73
N LYS A 64 61.83 10.00 4.94
CA LYS A 64 61.60 10.53 6.33
C LYS A 64 62.99 10.81 6.98
N PRO A 65 63.16 11.18 8.28
CA PRO A 65 62.48 12.11 9.23
C PRO A 65 63.48 13.00 10.06
N ALA A 66 63.02 13.89 10.98
CA ALA A 66 63.83 14.36 12.13
C ALA A 66 63.10 15.20 13.24
N HIS A 67 63.28 14.75 14.49
CA HIS A 67 63.50 15.43 15.80
C HIS A 67 62.47 16.32 16.57
N LEU A 68 61.89 15.71 17.62
CA LEU A 68 61.78 16.05 19.07
C LEU A 68 61.90 17.50 19.62
N ARG A 69 60.95 17.87 20.50
CA ARG A 69 61.22 18.52 21.81
C ARG A 69 60.06 18.34 22.83
N ARG A 70 60.43 18.16 24.11
CA ARG A 70 59.62 17.88 25.32
C ARG A 70 59.21 19.15 26.09
N ALA A 71 58.08 19.10 26.82
CA ALA A 71 57.87 19.71 28.17
C ALA A 71 56.65 19.03 28.87
N ARG A 72 56.87 18.22 29.92
CA ARG A 72 56.70 18.44 31.38
C ARG A 72 55.29 18.11 31.95
N GLN A 73 55.27 17.20 32.94
CA GLN A 73 54.15 16.65 33.75
C GLN A 73 53.73 17.66 34.85
N ALA A 74 52.59 17.60 35.57
CA ALA A 74 51.96 16.52 36.35
C ALA A 74 50.51 16.92 36.84
N PRO A 75 49.89 16.32 37.89
CA PRO A 75 48.95 15.16 37.87
C PRO A 75 47.55 15.44 38.48
N TYR A 76 46.52 14.58 38.27
CA TYR A 76 45.38 14.28 39.21
C TYR A 76 44.31 13.34 38.57
N PRO A 77 43.39 12.70 39.33
CA PRO A 77 43.44 11.32 39.82
C PRO A 77 42.63 10.29 38.99
N ARG A 78 42.92 9.00 39.23
CA ARG A 78 42.18 7.85 38.70
C ARG A 78 40.77 7.76 39.30
N ARG A 79 39.73 7.90 38.48
CA ARG A 79 38.38 7.37 38.75
C ARG A 79 38.10 6.14 37.88
N ARG A 80 37.89 5.01 38.56
CA ARG A 80 37.41 3.74 37.99
C ARG A 80 36.16 4.00 37.15
N HIS A 81 36.29 3.91 35.83
CA HIS A 81 35.12 3.75 34.96
C HIS A 81 34.68 2.30 35.08
N GLY A 82 33.59 2.10 35.83
CA GLY A 82 32.79 0.89 35.68
C GLY A 82 32.39 0.80 34.20
N ARG A 83 32.91 -0.22 33.51
CA ARG A 83 32.36 -0.65 32.24
C ARG A 83 30.96 -1.17 32.51
N GLY A 84 29.99 -0.26 32.54
CA GLY A 84 28.60 -0.60 32.27
C GLY A 84 28.56 -1.18 30.87
N LYS A 85 28.54 -2.51 30.77
CA LYS A 85 28.10 -3.18 29.55
C LYS A 85 26.66 -2.71 29.34
N MET A 86 26.45 -1.71 28.49
CA MET A 86 25.17 -1.59 27.79
C MET A 86 25.08 -2.83 26.91
N ALA A 87 24.48 -3.88 27.46
CA ALA A 87 23.99 -4.96 26.65
C ALA A 87 23.00 -4.30 25.68
N LYS A 88 23.41 -4.17 24.42
CA LYS A 88 22.49 -3.90 23.33
C LYS A 88 21.59 -5.12 23.31
N ALA A 89 20.47 -5.05 24.03
CA ALA A 89 19.42 -6.04 23.92
C ALA A 89 18.97 -5.95 22.47
N THR A 90 19.49 -6.82 21.62
CA THR A 90 18.92 -7.06 20.30
C THR A 90 17.56 -7.68 20.58
N SER A 91 16.54 -6.84 20.75
CA SER A 91 15.16 -7.29 20.76
C SER A 91 14.97 -8.06 19.47
N ARG A 92 14.73 -9.37 19.59
CA ARG A 92 14.51 -10.22 18.43
C ARG A 92 13.22 -9.75 17.78
N LEU A 93 13.29 -9.30 16.53
CA LEU A 93 12.12 -8.95 15.73
C LEU A 93 11.11 -10.11 15.78
N ALA A 94 9.87 -9.81 16.17
CA ALA A 94 8.78 -10.78 16.21
C ALA A 94 7.72 -10.40 15.18
N ILE A 95 7.31 -11.36 14.35
CA ILE A 95 6.31 -11.17 13.31
C ILE A 95 5.18 -12.16 13.56
N ARG A 96 3.98 -11.66 13.84
CA ARG A 96 2.82 -12.48 14.23
C ARG A 96 1.67 -12.24 13.25
N PRO A 97 1.17 -13.27 12.55
CA PRO A 97 -0.04 -13.13 11.74
C PRO A 97 -1.19 -12.62 12.61
N ILE A 98 -1.96 -11.66 12.08
CA ILE A 98 -3.11 -11.06 12.79
C ILE A 98 -4.45 -11.40 12.15
N HIS A 99 -4.43 -11.94 10.93
CA HIS A 99 -5.62 -12.41 10.25
C HIS A 99 -5.26 -13.53 9.25
N PRO A 100 -6.15 -14.52 9.00
CA PRO A 100 -5.83 -15.70 8.17
C PRO A 100 -5.47 -15.40 6.72
N CYS A 101 -6.02 -14.32 6.15
CA CYS A 101 -5.86 -13.99 4.73
C CYS A 101 -4.83 -12.88 4.45
N VAL A 102 -4.48 -12.08 5.46
CA VAL A 102 -3.70 -10.83 5.30
C VAL A 102 -3.18 -10.37 6.65
N GLY A 103 -2.05 -9.67 6.69
CA GLY A 103 -1.65 -8.91 7.87
C GLY A 103 -0.75 -9.66 8.85
N ALA A 104 0.26 -8.94 9.34
CA ALA A 104 1.01 -9.33 10.53
C ALA A 104 1.33 -8.11 11.41
N LEU A 105 1.43 -8.34 12.72
CA LEU A 105 1.98 -7.42 13.70
C LEU A 105 3.49 -7.62 13.75
N VAL A 106 4.25 -6.54 13.68
CA VAL A 106 5.71 -6.53 13.77
C VAL A 106 6.11 -5.83 15.07
N GLU A 107 6.84 -6.56 15.93
CA GLU A 107 7.24 -6.12 17.26
C GLU A 107 8.77 -6.19 17.42
N GLY A 108 9.32 -5.43 18.37
CA GLY A 108 10.75 -5.44 18.67
C GLY A 108 11.61 -4.60 17.71
N VAL A 109 11.01 -3.62 17.03
CA VAL A 109 11.69 -2.65 16.16
C VAL A 109 11.21 -1.22 16.46
N ASP A 110 12.15 -0.28 16.40
CA ASP A 110 11.89 1.16 16.43
C ASP A 110 12.21 1.74 15.05
N LEU A 111 11.17 2.14 14.32
CA LEU A 111 11.27 2.70 12.97
C LEU A 111 11.81 4.14 12.97
N ALA A 112 11.91 4.79 14.14
CA ALA A 112 12.53 6.10 14.27
C ALA A 112 14.07 6.04 14.17
N GLN A 113 14.65 4.83 14.26
CA GLN A 113 16.09 4.59 14.19
C GLN A 113 16.51 3.96 12.86
N PRO A 114 17.75 4.19 12.40
CA PRO A 114 18.30 3.48 11.25
C PRO A 114 18.25 1.96 11.45
N LEU A 115 17.60 1.25 10.52
CA LEU A 115 17.51 -0.21 10.54
C LEU A 115 18.72 -0.85 9.88
N ASP A 116 19.36 -1.80 10.57
CA ASP A 116 20.37 -2.65 9.96
C ASP A 116 19.80 -3.54 8.85
N GLN A 117 20.68 -4.03 7.97
CA GLN A 117 20.27 -4.80 6.80
C GLN A 117 19.53 -6.09 7.15
N PRO A 118 19.93 -6.89 8.16
CA PRO A 118 19.18 -8.08 8.56
C PRO A 118 17.75 -7.77 9.02
N THR A 119 17.56 -6.72 9.83
CA THR A 119 16.24 -6.31 10.33
C THR A 119 15.36 -5.83 9.20
N PHE A 120 15.88 -4.96 8.32
CA PHE A 120 15.13 -4.51 7.16
C PHE A 120 14.73 -5.67 6.23
N ARG A 121 15.64 -6.62 5.97
CA ARG A 121 15.33 -7.80 5.15
C ARG A 121 14.20 -8.63 5.75
N ALA A 122 14.19 -8.84 7.06
CA ALA A 122 13.11 -9.58 7.72
C ALA A 122 11.76 -8.85 7.61
N ILE A 123 11.74 -7.51 7.71
CA ILE A 123 10.54 -6.70 7.48
C ILE A 123 10.10 -6.78 6.02
N PHE A 124 11.03 -6.70 5.06
CA PHE A 124 10.73 -6.82 3.64
C PHE A 124 10.14 -8.20 3.30
N GLU A 125 10.73 -9.29 3.82
CA GLU A 125 10.19 -10.65 3.66
C GLU A 125 8.79 -10.78 4.28
N ALA A 126 8.57 -10.19 5.46
CA ALA A 126 7.26 -10.14 6.08
C ALA A 126 6.24 -9.36 5.23
N PHE A 127 6.65 -8.24 4.63
CA PHE A 127 5.80 -7.45 3.75
C PHE A 127 5.38 -8.26 2.52
N GLN A 128 6.33 -8.97 1.90
CA GLN A 128 6.07 -9.85 0.77
C GLN A 128 5.15 -11.03 1.15
N GLU A 129 5.24 -11.55 2.37
CA GLU A 129 4.41 -12.67 2.83
C GLU A 129 3.01 -12.22 3.24
N TYR A 130 2.89 -11.20 4.10
CA TYR A 130 1.64 -10.82 4.77
C TYR A 130 0.88 -9.68 4.09
N SER A 131 1.49 -8.97 3.13
CA SER A 131 0.94 -7.80 2.42
C SER A 131 0.59 -6.57 3.24
N VAL A 132 0.26 -6.72 4.53
CA VAL A 132 -0.03 -5.63 5.46
C VAL A 132 0.82 -5.86 6.70
N LEU A 133 1.55 -4.85 7.15
CA LEU A 133 2.30 -4.90 8.39
C LEU A 133 1.85 -3.77 9.32
N VAL A 134 1.63 -4.12 10.58
CA VAL A 134 1.27 -3.19 11.65
C VAL A 134 2.45 -3.05 12.59
N PHE A 135 2.84 -1.81 12.86
CA PHE A 135 3.85 -1.45 13.84
C PHE A 135 3.19 -0.55 14.89
N ARG A 136 3.20 -0.98 16.15
CA ARG A 136 2.59 -0.21 17.24
C ARG A 136 3.57 0.81 17.81
N GLU A 137 3.05 1.90 18.35
CA GLU A 137 3.80 2.89 19.16
C GLU A 137 5.02 3.54 18.47
N GLN A 138 4.97 3.70 17.15
CA GLN A 138 5.99 4.34 16.32
C GLN A 138 5.83 5.87 16.32
N ARG A 139 6.52 6.54 17.24
CA ARG A 139 6.54 8.01 17.37
C ARG A 139 7.44 8.68 16.34
N LEU A 140 7.07 8.57 15.06
CA LEU A 140 7.88 9.05 13.94
C LEU A 140 7.70 10.55 13.70
N THR A 141 8.77 11.25 13.33
CA THR A 141 8.62 12.50 12.57
C THR A 141 8.19 12.21 11.13
N ASP A 142 7.85 13.26 10.39
CA ASP A 142 7.53 13.16 8.96
C ASP A 142 8.76 12.70 8.15
N GLU A 143 9.95 13.19 8.50
CA GLU A 143 11.24 12.78 7.89
C GLU A 143 11.57 11.32 8.19
N GLN A 144 11.35 10.86 9.43
CA GLN A 144 11.58 9.47 9.80
C GLN A 144 10.63 8.50 9.07
N GLN A 145 9.36 8.89 8.90
CA GLN A 145 8.41 8.10 8.10
C GLN A 145 8.85 8.01 6.64
N MET A 146 9.28 9.13 6.03
CA MET A 146 9.81 9.14 4.67
C MET A 146 11.07 8.29 4.55
N ALA A 147 12.04 8.44 5.44
CA ALA A 147 13.29 7.67 5.43
C ALA A 147 13.04 6.16 5.56
N PHE A 148 12.06 5.73 6.35
CA PHE A 148 11.68 4.31 6.40
C PHE A 148 11.01 3.84 5.10
N SER A 149 10.14 4.67 4.52
CA SER A 149 9.42 4.36 3.27
C SER A 149 10.38 4.24 2.08
N GLU A 150 11.39 5.10 2.00
CA GLU A 150 12.42 5.11 0.95
C GLU A 150 13.25 3.83 0.90
N ARG A 151 13.30 3.06 1.99
CA ARG A 151 13.95 1.74 2.00
C ARG A 151 13.29 0.75 1.03
N PHE A 152 12.03 0.97 0.66
CA PHE A 152 11.27 0.11 -0.26
C PHE A 152 11.30 0.59 -1.72
N GLY A 153 11.74 1.82 -1.97
CA GLY A 153 11.75 2.43 -3.31
C GLY A 153 11.52 3.93 -3.29
N PRO A 154 11.56 4.59 -4.45
CA PRO A 154 11.32 6.03 -4.55
C PRO A 154 9.89 6.39 -4.13
N LEU A 155 9.73 7.54 -3.47
CA LEU A 155 8.41 8.03 -3.06
C LEU A 155 7.69 8.70 -4.23
N GLU A 156 6.38 8.47 -4.32
CA GLU A 156 5.52 9.24 -5.22
C GLU A 156 5.39 10.68 -4.71
N THR A 157 5.37 11.63 -5.64
CA THR A 157 4.90 12.98 -5.33
C THR A 157 3.37 13.00 -5.33
N THR A 158 2.80 13.72 -4.37
CA THR A 158 1.36 13.85 -4.23
C THR A 158 0.77 14.56 -5.45
N ILE A 159 -0.39 14.07 -5.92
CA ILE A 159 -1.18 14.75 -6.94
C ILE A 159 -1.91 15.90 -6.25
N SER A 160 -1.49 17.14 -6.53
CA SER A 160 -2.16 18.37 -6.10
C SER A 160 -3.62 18.37 -6.54
N SER A 161 -4.51 17.89 -5.69
CA SER A 161 -5.92 17.73 -6.08
C SER A 161 -6.76 18.93 -5.65
N LEU A 162 -6.55 19.45 -4.43
CA LEU A 162 -7.42 20.46 -3.83
C LEU A 162 -6.72 21.40 -2.81
N GLY A 163 -5.45 21.76 -3.04
CA GLY A 163 -4.81 22.88 -2.32
C GLY A 163 -4.32 22.62 -0.89
N ARG A 164 -3.79 21.42 -0.59
CA ARG A 164 -3.32 21.04 0.76
C ARG A 164 -1.82 20.77 0.87
N GLU A 165 -1.03 21.05 -0.15
CA GLU A 165 0.27 20.36 -0.27
C GLU A 165 1.47 21.26 -0.05
N ASN A 166 1.28 22.57 0.16
CA ASN A 166 2.39 23.48 0.42
C ASN A 166 2.82 23.51 1.91
N HIS A 167 2.05 22.95 2.84
CA HIS A 167 2.41 22.92 4.26
C HIS A 167 3.16 21.65 4.70
N LEU A 168 3.20 20.62 3.86
CA LEU A 168 3.98 19.40 4.09
C LEU A 168 4.99 19.18 2.97
N HIS A 169 5.90 18.23 3.20
CA HIS A 169 6.77 17.75 2.14
C HIS A 169 5.95 17.15 0.98
N PRO A 170 6.33 17.35 -0.30
CA PRO A 170 5.54 16.88 -1.45
C PRO A 170 5.32 15.35 -1.51
N ASN A 171 6.13 14.56 -0.81
CA ASN A 171 5.98 13.10 -0.70
C ASN A 171 5.08 12.65 0.47
N LEU A 172 4.46 13.59 1.18
CA LEU A 172 3.52 13.33 2.26
C LEU A 172 2.11 13.77 1.90
N VAL A 173 1.14 12.87 2.08
CA VAL A 173 -0.28 13.14 1.93
C VAL A 173 -0.89 13.41 3.29
N ASP A 174 -1.56 14.56 3.41
CA ASP A 174 -2.37 14.93 4.57
C ASP A 174 -3.79 14.32 4.45
N LEU A 175 -4.05 13.26 5.22
CA LEU A 175 -5.37 12.62 5.32
C LEU A 175 -6.12 13.03 6.60
N SER A 176 -5.92 14.28 7.04
CA SER A 176 -6.61 14.84 8.21
C SER A 176 -7.95 15.49 7.86
N ASN A 177 -8.83 15.59 8.85
CA ASN A 177 -10.05 16.40 8.80
C ASN A 177 -9.88 17.81 9.38
N LEU A 178 -8.64 18.32 9.44
CA LEU A 178 -8.32 19.64 9.96
C LEU A 178 -8.03 20.61 8.82
N ASP A 179 -8.45 21.86 8.97
CA ASP A 179 -8.13 22.92 8.03
C ASP A 179 -6.81 23.61 8.43
N PRO A 180 -5.71 23.41 7.69
CA PRO A 180 -4.42 24.02 8.03
C PRO A 180 -4.46 25.55 7.90
N GLU A 181 -5.29 26.11 7.02
CA GLU A 181 -5.37 27.56 6.78
C GLU A 181 -6.14 28.30 7.90
N HIS A 182 -7.02 27.58 8.60
CA HIS A 182 -7.88 28.13 9.64
C HIS A 182 -7.52 27.56 11.03
N GLY A 183 -6.23 27.46 11.32
CA GLY A 183 -5.73 27.11 12.66
C GLY A 183 -6.05 25.68 13.12
N GLY A 184 -6.23 24.75 12.18
CA GLY A 184 -6.51 23.34 12.49
C GLY A 184 -7.94 23.08 12.96
N ARG A 185 -8.90 23.95 12.62
CA ARG A 185 -10.33 23.71 12.89
C ARG A 185 -10.82 22.49 12.12
N LEU A 186 -11.83 21.80 12.66
CA LEU A 186 -12.51 20.72 11.95
C LEU A 186 -13.15 21.26 10.68
N MET A 187 -12.89 20.59 9.55
CA MET A 187 -13.60 20.86 8.30
C MET A 187 -15.03 20.32 8.38
N ASP A 188 -15.97 21.06 7.80
CA ASP A 188 -17.33 20.58 7.61
C ASP A 188 -17.39 19.45 6.56
N TRP A 189 -18.39 18.58 6.65
CA TRP A 189 -18.57 17.49 5.69
C TRP A 189 -18.86 17.96 4.27
N THR A 190 -19.38 19.18 4.10
CA THR A 190 -19.59 19.82 2.79
C THR A 190 -18.34 20.45 2.21
N ASP A 191 -17.24 20.55 2.98
CA ASP A 191 -15.95 21.02 2.47
C ASP A 191 -15.49 20.11 1.33
N ARG A 192 -15.16 20.69 0.17
CA ARG A 192 -14.77 19.95 -1.03
C ARG A 192 -13.62 18.96 -0.78
N ARG A 193 -12.72 19.29 0.16
CA ARG A 193 -11.61 18.42 0.59
C ARG A 193 -12.13 17.20 1.35
N MET A 194 -13.15 17.37 2.20
CA MET A 194 -13.82 16.25 2.88
C MET A 194 -14.62 15.39 1.90
N VAL A 195 -15.36 16.01 0.98
CA VAL A 195 -16.11 15.27 -0.06
C VAL A 195 -15.16 14.44 -0.92
N TYR A 196 -14.03 14.99 -1.34
CA TYR A 196 -13.00 14.25 -2.08
C TYR A 196 -12.42 13.08 -1.26
N GLN A 197 -12.06 13.32 0.01
CA GLN A 197 -11.53 12.30 0.90
C GLN A 197 -12.54 11.20 1.24
N SER A 198 -13.85 11.46 1.16
CA SER A 198 -14.89 10.44 1.36
C SER A 198 -14.74 9.27 0.39
N GLY A 199 -14.10 9.48 -0.75
CA GLY A 199 -13.79 8.42 -1.70
C GLY A 199 -12.79 7.38 -1.20
N ASN A 200 -12.07 7.66 -0.11
CA ASN A 200 -11.24 6.67 0.57
C ASN A 200 -12.06 5.68 1.40
N GLN A 201 -13.39 5.88 1.52
CA GLN A 201 -14.32 4.92 2.13
C GLN A 201 -14.77 3.84 1.14
N LEU A 202 -14.49 4.00 -0.16
CA LEU A 202 -14.65 2.95 -1.16
C LEU A 202 -13.46 1.99 -1.10
N TRP A 203 -13.68 0.71 -1.41
CA TRP A 203 -12.59 -0.27 -1.52
C TRP A 203 -11.68 0.08 -2.70
N HIS A 204 -10.41 0.39 -2.44
CA HIS A 204 -9.48 0.83 -3.46
C HIS A 204 -8.05 0.34 -3.21
N SER A 205 -7.25 0.41 -4.26
CA SER A 205 -5.78 0.35 -4.20
C SER A 205 -5.24 1.71 -4.59
N ASP A 206 -4.31 2.24 -3.80
CA ASP A 206 -3.73 3.56 -4.03
C ASP A 206 -3.06 3.64 -5.39
N SER A 207 -3.21 4.79 -6.05
CA SER A 207 -2.58 5.09 -7.34
C SER A 207 -2.85 4.07 -8.46
N SER A 208 -3.85 3.19 -8.36
CA SER A 208 -4.18 2.24 -9.45
C SER A 208 -4.66 2.93 -10.73
N PHE A 209 -5.08 4.19 -10.63
CA PHE A 209 -5.41 5.08 -11.75
C PHE A 209 -4.19 5.79 -12.37
N LYS A 210 -2.97 5.54 -11.88
CA LYS A 210 -1.73 6.04 -12.51
C LYS A 210 -1.16 4.99 -13.48
N PRO A 211 -0.44 5.41 -14.54
CA PRO A 211 0.23 4.49 -15.46
C PRO A 211 1.12 3.49 -14.75
N VAL A 212 1.92 3.99 -13.80
CA VAL A 212 2.70 3.18 -12.87
C VAL A 212 1.96 3.20 -11.52
N PRO A 213 1.27 2.12 -11.14
CA PRO A 213 0.57 2.06 -9.86
C PRO A 213 1.56 1.95 -8.69
N ALA A 214 1.15 2.38 -7.50
CA ALA A 214 2.00 2.34 -6.31
C ALA A 214 2.43 0.91 -5.95
N LEU A 215 3.63 0.79 -5.38
CA LEU A 215 4.10 -0.42 -4.71
C LEU A 215 3.43 -0.55 -3.35
N ALA A 216 3.57 0.47 -2.51
CA ALA A 216 3.21 0.41 -1.10
C ALA A 216 2.72 1.76 -0.60
N SER A 217 1.91 1.73 0.44
CA SER A 217 1.51 2.92 1.20
C SER A 217 1.82 2.68 2.66
N LEU A 218 2.30 3.71 3.35
CA LEU A 218 2.58 3.69 4.78
C LEU A 218 1.83 4.83 5.44
N LEU A 219 0.94 4.51 6.37
CA LEU A 219 0.06 5.45 7.03
C LEU A 219 0.37 5.49 8.53
N SER A 220 0.76 6.66 9.02
CA SER A 220 0.99 6.92 10.43
C SER A 220 -0.21 7.62 11.07
N ALA A 221 -0.66 7.08 12.20
CA ALA A 221 -1.66 7.68 13.07
C ALA A 221 -1.02 8.73 13.98
N ARG A 222 -1.31 10.00 13.74
CA ARG A 222 -0.86 11.12 14.60
C ARG A 222 -1.91 11.40 15.67
N GLU A 223 -3.16 11.47 15.27
CA GLU A 223 -4.33 11.62 16.14
C GLU A 223 -5.46 10.72 15.62
N VAL A 224 -6.12 9.99 16.52
CA VAL A 224 -7.16 9.01 16.18
C VAL A 224 -8.46 9.35 16.94
N PRO A 225 -9.63 9.17 16.32
CA PRO A 225 -10.90 9.34 17.04
C PRO A 225 -11.07 8.24 18.10
N PRO A 226 -11.85 8.48 19.18
CA PRO A 226 -12.08 7.49 20.22
C PRO A 226 -12.93 6.30 19.75
N LEU A 227 -13.75 6.49 18.71
CA LEU A 227 -14.60 5.47 18.10
C LEU A 227 -14.68 5.69 16.58
N GLY A 228 -14.66 4.59 15.83
CA GLY A 228 -14.71 4.61 14.37
C GLY A 228 -13.35 4.92 13.73
N GLY A 229 -13.35 5.20 12.42
CA GLY A 229 -12.15 5.62 11.71
C GLY A 229 -11.13 4.50 11.48
N GLU A 230 -11.52 3.24 11.70
CA GLU A 230 -10.75 2.05 11.36
C GLU A 230 -10.37 2.04 9.88
N THR A 231 -9.30 1.30 9.55
CA THR A 231 -9.00 0.97 8.15
C THR A 231 -9.21 -0.52 7.95
N GLU A 232 -9.96 -0.88 6.91
CA GLU A 232 -10.17 -2.26 6.51
C GLU A 232 -9.25 -2.62 5.35
N PHE A 233 -8.79 -3.88 5.33
CA PHE A 233 -7.88 -4.43 4.34
C PHE A 233 -8.37 -5.80 3.85
N ALA A 234 -8.25 -6.04 2.55
CA ALA A 234 -8.59 -7.32 1.92
C ALA A 234 -7.50 -7.74 0.92
N SER A 235 -7.16 -9.03 0.92
CA SER A 235 -6.09 -9.58 0.08
C SER A 235 -6.60 -9.99 -1.30
N MET A 236 -6.14 -9.28 -2.33
CA MET A 236 -6.40 -9.62 -3.72
C MET A 236 -5.66 -10.89 -4.17
N ARG A 237 -4.59 -11.30 -3.47
CA ARG A 237 -3.92 -12.61 -3.70
C ARG A 237 -4.78 -13.75 -3.22
N TYR A 238 -5.32 -13.63 -2.01
CA TYR A 238 -6.21 -14.63 -1.43
C TYR A 238 -7.48 -14.76 -2.28
N ALA A 239 -8.03 -13.63 -2.74
CA ALA A 239 -9.17 -13.63 -3.63
C ALA A 239 -8.89 -14.41 -4.92
N TYR A 240 -7.77 -14.12 -5.61
CA TYR A 240 -7.36 -14.86 -6.81
C TYR A 240 -7.19 -16.36 -6.57
N ALA A 241 -6.52 -16.73 -5.47
CA ALA A 241 -6.28 -18.12 -5.11
C ALA A 241 -7.55 -18.92 -4.78
N THR A 242 -8.65 -18.23 -4.48
CA THR A 242 -9.94 -18.84 -4.10
C THR A 242 -11.04 -18.65 -5.15
N LEU A 243 -10.71 -18.08 -6.32
CA LEU A 243 -11.62 -18.10 -7.47
C LEU A 243 -11.79 -19.53 -7.97
N SER A 244 -12.99 -19.84 -8.50
CA SER A 244 -13.19 -21.08 -9.25
C SER A 244 -12.29 -21.08 -10.50
N GLU A 245 -11.92 -22.27 -10.96
CA GLU A 245 -11.14 -22.41 -12.21
C GLU A 245 -11.85 -21.75 -13.40
N GLU A 246 -13.18 -21.87 -13.45
CA GLU A 246 -14.04 -21.27 -14.48
C GLU A 246 -13.93 -19.75 -14.49
N THR A 247 -13.98 -19.10 -13.31
CA THR A 247 -13.84 -17.64 -13.23
C THR A 247 -12.39 -17.21 -13.45
N ARG A 248 -11.39 -18.02 -13.07
CA ARG A 248 -9.98 -17.63 -13.06
C ARG A 248 -9.32 -17.74 -14.45
N ARG A 249 -9.57 -18.81 -15.20
CA ARG A 249 -8.94 -19.08 -16.50
C ARG A 249 -9.13 -17.99 -17.57
N PRO A 250 -10.34 -17.45 -17.81
CA PRO A 250 -10.54 -16.46 -18.87
C PRO A 250 -9.86 -15.12 -18.57
N ARG A 251 -9.44 -14.86 -17.33
CA ARG A 251 -8.93 -13.55 -16.89
C ARG A 251 -7.45 -13.32 -17.17
N ALA A 252 -6.74 -14.35 -17.65
CA ALA A 252 -5.34 -14.21 -18.02
C ALA A 252 -5.22 -13.30 -19.26
N GLY A 253 -4.54 -12.16 -19.10
CA GLY A 253 -4.33 -11.20 -20.19
C GLY A 253 -5.44 -10.16 -20.37
N GLU A 254 -6.53 -10.24 -19.59
CA GLU A 254 -7.55 -9.19 -19.61
C GLU A 254 -7.01 -7.86 -19.06
N VAL A 255 -7.44 -6.77 -19.68
CA VAL A 255 -7.07 -5.41 -19.30
C VAL A 255 -8.29 -4.71 -18.72
N VAL A 256 -8.12 -4.14 -17.54
CA VAL A 256 -9.09 -3.30 -16.85
C VAL A 256 -8.64 -1.85 -16.92
N VAL A 257 -9.58 -0.97 -17.30
CA VAL A 257 -9.35 0.47 -17.34
C VAL A 257 -9.63 1.07 -15.97
N HIS A 258 -8.64 1.75 -15.40
CA HIS A 258 -8.74 2.45 -14.13
C HIS A 258 -8.86 3.96 -14.35
N SER A 259 -9.76 4.62 -13.62
CA SER A 259 -9.92 6.07 -13.68
C SER A 259 -10.30 6.67 -12.33
N ILE A 260 -9.56 7.70 -11.92
CA ILE A 260 -9.93 8.49 -10.73
C ILE A 260 -11.19 9.31 -10.99
N LEU A 261 -11.35 9.86 -12.20
CA LEU A 261 -12.55 10.61 -12.60
C LEU A 261 -13.81 9.73 -12.49
N TYR A 262 -13.73 8.48 -12.94
CA TYR A 262 -14.80 7.50 -12.73
C TYR A 262 -15.09 7.30 -11.24
N SER A 263 -14.08 6.92 -10.45
CA SER A 263 -14.31 6.63 -9.03
C SER A 263 -14.87 7.82 -8.25
N ARG A 264 -14.48 9.05 -8.61
CA ARG A 264 -14.92 10.27 -7.93
C ARG A 264 -16.30 10.72 -8.41
N SER A 265 -16.66 10.47 -9.67
CA SER A 265 -18.02 10.74 -10.16
C SER A 265 -19.10 9.89 -9.48
N THR A 266 -18.75 8.71 -8.94
CA THR A 266 -19.66 7.89 -8.11
C THR A 266 -20.00 8.51 -6.75
N ILE A 267 -19.25 9.53 -6.33
CA ILE A 267 -19.42 10.22 -5.04
C ILE A 267 -20.11 11.57 -5.28
N ALA A 268 -19.49 12.40 -6.12
CA ALA A 268 -20.00 13.73 -6.46
C ALA A 268 -19.46 14.16 -7.83
N ARG A 269 -20.31 14.86 -8.59
CA ARG A 269 -19.90 15.48 -9.86
C ARG A 269 -19.09 16.76 -9.59
N GLY A 270 -18.15 17.09 -10.48
CA GLY A 270 -17.40 18.36 -10.41
C GLY A 270 -16.37 18.41 -9.28
N LEU A 271 -15.87 17.26 -8.79
CA LEU A 271 -14.81 17.24 -7.78
C LEU A 271 -13.48 17.77 -8.32
N PHE A 272 -13.28 17.73 -9.63
CA PHE A 272 -12.15 18.32 -10.33
C PHE A 272 -12.64 19.46 -11.22
N ASP A 273 -11.79 20.46 -11.46
CA ASP A 273 -12.03 21.44 -12.52
C ASP A 273 -11.63 20.87 -13.89
N ALA A 274 -12.09 21.52 -14.96
CA ALA A 274 -11.88 21.04 -16.32
C ALA A 274 -10.39 20.95 -16.73
N GLU A 275 -9.52 21.81 -16.17
CA GLU A 275 -8.09 21.74 -16.45
C GLU A 275 -7.47 20.50 -15.82
N ARG A 276 -7.82 20.22 -14.57
CA ARG A 276 -7.35 19.04 -13.85
C ARG A 276 -7.89 17.74 -14.45
N GLU A 277 -9.15 17.73 -14.89
CA GLU A 277 -9.73 16.56 -15.59
C GLU A 277 -8.93 16.19 -16.84
N ARG A 278 -8.45 17.18 -17.61
CA ARG A 278 -7.58 16.94 -18.79
C ARG A 278 -6.25 16.28 -18.47
N GLN A 279 -5.78 16.38 -17.23
CA GLN A 279 -4.52 15.81 -16.78
C GLN A 279 -4.68 14.40 -16.15
N LEU A 280 -5.90 13.85 -16.17
CA LEU A 280 -6.24 12.58 -15.53
C LEU A 280 -6.79 11.56 -16.55
N PRO A 281 -6.03 11.20 -17.61
CA PRO A 281 -6.46 10.20 -18.57
C PRO A 281 -6.66 8.83 -17.88
N PRO A 282 -7.72 8.09 -18.22
CA PRO A 282 -7.87 6.70 -17.78
C PRO A 282 -6.68 5.84 -18.22
N VAL A 283 -6.29 4.90 -17.36
CA VAL A 283 -5.10 4.06 -17.55
C VAL A 283 -5.48 2.59 -17.69
N ARG A 284 -4.65 1.83 -18.39
CA ARG A 284 -4.80 0.40 -18.61
C ARG A 284 -4.02 -0.34 -17.52
N GLN A 285 -4.67 -1.31 -16.89
CA GLN A 285 -4.03 -2.21 -15.93
C GLN A 285 -4.35 -3.66 -16.29
N ALA A 286 -3.44 -4.60 -16.07
CA ALA A 286 -3.75 -6.02 -16.15
C ALA A 286 -4.72 -6.39 -15.02
N LEU A 287 -5.85 -7.02 -15.36
CA LEU A 287 -6.83 -7.50 -14.37
C LEU A 287 -6.23 -8.57 -13.47
N VAL A 288 -5.30 -9.38 -13.99
CA VAL A 288 -4.51 -10.33 -13.20
C VAL A 288 -3.04 -9.97 -13.35
N ARG A 289 -2.36 -9.70 -12.23
CA ARG A 289 -0.91 -9.40 -12.23
C ARG A 289 -0.14 -10.33 -11.31
N ALA A 290 1.07 -10.69 -11.71
CA ALA A 290 2.01 -11.40 -10.85
C ALA A 290 2.86 -10.41 -10.05
N ASN A 291 3.15 -10.75 -8.79
CA ASN A 291 4.13 -10.01 -7.99
C ASN A 291 5.56 -10.32 -8.52
N PRO A 292 6.36 -9.31 -8.90
CA PRO A 292 7.66 -9.54 -9.55
C PRO A 292 8.68 -10.24 -8.64
N VAL A 293 8.51 -10.20 -7.31
CA VAL A 293 9.46 -10.76 -6.35
C VAL A 293 9.17 -12.23 -6.06
N ASN A 294 7.89 -12.65 -6.03
CA ASN A 294 7.49 -13.99 -5.57
C ASN A 294 6.55 -14.73 -6.53
N GLY A 295 6.18 -14.13 -7.66
CA GLY A 295 5.34 -14.74 -8.69
C GLY A 295 3.86 -14.94 -8.31
N ARG A 296 3.44 -14.63 -7.07
CA ARG A 296 2.04 -14.82 -6.65
C ARG A 296 1.12 -13.89 -7.43
N GLN A 297 0.02 -14.43 -7.94
CA GLN A 297 -0.98 -13.69 -8.70
C GLN A 297 -1.97 -12.97 -7.79
N SER A 298 -2.47 -11.83 -8.24
CA SER A 298 -3.58 -11.07 -7.64
C SER A 298 -4.55 -10.60 -8.72
N ILE A 299 -5.84 -10.54 -8.38
CA ILE A 299 -6.83 -9.79 -9.17
C ILE A 299 -6.70 -8.30 -8.85
N PHE A 300 -6.55 -7.43 -9.84
CA PHE A 300 -6.34 -6.00 -9.62
C PHE A 300 -7.62 -5.21 -9.88
N VAL A 301 -8.46 -5.13 -8.86
CA VAL A 301 -9.78 -4.46 -8.89
C VAL A 301 -9.85 -3.32 -7.88
N GLY A 302 -11.01 -2.69 -7.71
CA GLY A 302 -11.26 -1.61 -6.74
C GLY A 302 -12.13 -0.51 -7.33
N SER A 303 -12.36 0.57 -6.57
CA SER A 303 -13.25 1.67 -6.98
C SER A 303 -12.81 2.40 -8.25
N HIS A 304 -11.53 2.34 -8.58
CA HIS A 304 -11.00 2.93 -9.81
C HIS A 304 -11.22 2.05 -11.04
N ALA A 305 -11.40 0.74 -10.86
CA ALA A 305 -11.63 -0.21 -11.94
C ALA A 305 -13.01 0.04 -12.57
N TRP A 306 -12.99 0.58 -13.78
CA TRP A 306 -14.18 1.11 -14.44
C TRP A 306 -14.83 0.09 -15.36
N TYR A 307 -14.08 -0.42 -16.33
CA TYR A 307 -14.51 -1.47 -17.26
C TYR A 307 -13.32 -2.30 -17.73
N ILE A 308 -13.60 -3.45 -18.35
CA ILE A 308 -12.65 -4.40 -18.93
C ILE A 308 -12.69 -4.21 -20.44
N GLU A 309 -11.53 -4.02 -21.05
CA GLU A 309 -11.42 -3.81 -22.49
C GLU A 309 -11.91 -5.04 -23.27
N GLY A 310 -12.60 -4.79 -24.39
CA GLY A 310 -13.15 -5.86 -25.23
C GLY A 310 -14.40 -6.54 -24.67
N MET A 311 -14.88 -6.14 -23.49
CA MET A 311 -16.07 -6.68 -22.86
C MET A 311 -17.25 -5.69 -22.92
N PRO A 312 -18.49 -6.16 -23.19
CA PRO A 312 -19.67 -5.32 -23.10
C PRO A 312 -19.79 -4.64 -21.73
N ALA A 313 -20.11 -3.34 -21.70
CA ALA A 313 -20.07 -2.52 -20.48
C ALA A 313 -20.85 -3.12 -19.30
N GLY A 314 -22.06 -3.64 -19.55
CA GLY A 314 -22.87 -4.28 -18.51
C GLY A 314 -22.29 -5.59 -17.99
N GLU A 315 -21.66 -6.39 -18.85
CA GLU A 315 -20.98 -7.63 -18.44
C GLU A 315 -19.72 -7.32 -17.64
N SER A 316 -18.93 -6.36 -18.12
CA SER A 316 -17.73 -5.89 -17.42
C SER A 316 -18.04 -5.38 -16.03
N ARG A 317 -19.06 -4.53 -15.88
CA ARG A 317 -19.42 -3.98 -14.58
C ARG A 317 -19.83 -5.08 -13.60
N ARG A 318 -20.70 -6.00 -14.03
CA ARG A 318 -21.12 -7.16 -13.22
C ARG A 318 -19.91 -7.99 -12.76
N LEU A 319 -19.01 -8.32 -13.68
CA LEU A 319 -17.81 -9.08 -13.33
C LEU A 319 -16.91 -8.36 -12.32
N LEU A 320 -16.66 -7.07 -12.52
CA LEU A 320 -15.85 -6.28 -11.59
C LEU A 320 -16.51 -6.19 -10.20
N ASP A 321 -17.84 -6.10 -10.14
CA ASP A 321 -18.60 -6.10 -8.90
C ASP A 321 -18.55 -7.47 -8.20
N ASP A 322 -18.67 -8.57 -8.95
CA ASP A 322 -18.55 -9.93 -8.43
C ASP A 322 -17.15 -10.20 -7.87
N LEU A 323 -16.10 -9.78 -8.59
CA LEU A 323 -14.71 -9.90 -8.13
C LEU A 323 -14.46 -9.07 -6.86
N LEU A 324 -15.01 -7.85 -6.80
CA LEU A 324 -14.91 -7.00 -5.63
C LEU A 324 -15.65 -7.61 -4.43
N ALA A 325 -16.86 -8.12 -4.64
CA ALA A 325 -17.66 -8.79 -3.61
C ALA A 325 -16.96 -10.05 -3.08
N HIS A 326 -16.42 -10.89 -3.97
CA HIS A 326 -15.63 -12.08 -3.59
C HIS A 326 -14.39 -11.72 -2.75
N THR A 327 -13.70 -10.65 -3.13
CA THR A 327 -12.50 -10.16 -2.43
C THR A 327 -12.82 -9.64 -1.04
N THR A 328 -13.96 -8.97 -0.87
CA THR A 328 -14.30 -8.17 0.32
C THR A 328 -15.32 -8.85 1.24
N ARG A 329 -15.50 -10.17 1.10
CA ARG A 329 -16.27 -11.00 2.04
C ARG A 329 -15.76 -10.79 3.47
N SER A 330 -16.68 -10.71 4.44
CA SER A 330 -16.37 -10.37 5.83
C SER A 330 -15.26 -11.24 6.45
N ALA A 331 -15.24 -12.54 6.16
CA ALA A 331 -14.20 -13.47 6.63
C ALA A 331 -12.80 -13.23 6.04
N CYS A 332 -12.69 -12.43 4.98
CA CYS A 332 -11.43 -12.09 4.30
C CYS A 332 -10.94 -10.69 4.66
N VAL A 333 -11.71 -9.92 5.45
CA VAL A 333 -11.43 -8.52 5.78
C VAL A 333 -10.76 -8.42 7.16
N TYR A 334 -9.53 -7.91 7.16
CA TYR A 334 -8.88 -7.46 8.39
C TYR A 334 -9.25 -6.01 8.68
N GLN A 335 -9.86 -5.75 9.83
CA GLN A 335 -10.17 -4.40 10.29
C GLN A 335 -9.14 -3.95 11.33
N HIS A 336 -8.34 -2.94 10.98
CA HIS A 336 -7.37 -2.35 11.87
C HIS A 336 -8.01 -1.25 12.72
N ARG A 337 -8.07 -1.50 14.03
CA ARG A 337 -8.39 -0.49 15.05
C ARG A 337 -7.12 0.28 15.40
N TRP A 338 -7.10 1.54 15.02
CA TRP A 338 -5.98 2.45 15.20
C TRP A 338 -5.73 2.77 16.67
N GLN A 339 -4.46 2.83 17.03
CA GLN A 339 -3.97 3.46 18.25
C GLN A 339 -3.08 4.65 17.86
N PRO A 340 -2.95 5.67 18.73
CA PRO A 340 -1.98 6.74 18.51
C PRO A 340 -0.58 6.16 18.26
N CYS A 341 0.12 6.76 17.30
CA CYS A 341 1.47 6.35 16.89
C CYS A 341 1.57 4.98 16.22
N ASP A 342 0.46 4.34 15.84
CA ASP A 342 0.58 3.21 14.93
C ASP A 342 1.11 3.64 13.55
N LEU A 343 1.91 2.77 12.94
CA LEU A 343 2.19 2.80 11.51
C LEU A 343 1.67 1.51 10.89
N VAL A 344 0.86 1.64 9.84
CA VAL A 344 0.43 0.51 9.02
C VAL A 344 0.95 0.69 7.61
N MET A 345 1.62 -0.33 7.09
CA MET A 345 2.05 -0.38 5.69
C MET A 345 1.31 -1.48 4.95
N TRP A 346 0.98 -1.25 3.68
CA TRP A 346 0.33 -2.26 2.84
C TRP A 346 0.85 -2.27 1.40
N ASP A 347 0.76 -3.45 0.77
CA ASP A 347 1.19 -3.74 -0.60
C ASP A 347 0.07 -3.43 -1.60
N ASN A 348 0.13 -2.26 -2.25
CA ASN A 348 -0.86 -1.83 -3.25
C ASN A 348 -0.91 -2.73 -4.48
N ARG A 349 0.10 -3.59 -4.73
CA ARG A 349 0.01 -4.57 -5.83
C ARG A 349 -1.06 -5.63 -5.57
N CYS A 350 -1.47 -5.80 -4.31
CA CYS A 350 -2.32 -6.93 -3.94
C CYS A 350 -3.22 -6.74 -2.71
N VAL A 351 -3.42 -5.51 -2.24
CA VAL A 351 -4.33 -5.17 -1.14
C VAL A 351 -5.36 -4.14 -1.59
N LEU A 352 -6.63 -4.43 -1.32
CA LEU A 352 -7.67 -3.41 -1.24
C LEU A 352 -7.75 -2.87 0.17
N HIS A 353 -8.03 -1.58 0.30
CA HIS A 353 -8.28 -0.96 1.58
C HIS A 353 -9.41 0.08 1.52
N ARG A 354 -10.00 0.41 2.67
CA ARG A 354 -10.93 1.52 2.84
C ARG A 354 -10.93 2.07 4.26
N GLY A 355 -11.20 3.35 4.42
CA GLY A 355 -11.49 3.97 5.70
C GLY A 355 -12.93 3.70 6.14
N ARG A 356 -13.14 3.50 7.44
CA ARG A 356 -14.47 3.44 8.06
C ARG A 356 -14.89 4.81 8.57
N PRO A 357 -16.20 5.09 8.60
CA PRO A 357 -16.71 6.37 9.09
C PRO A 357 -16.35 6.56 10.58
N TRP A 358 -16.25 7.83 10.97
CA TRP A 358 -16.19 8.29 12.36
C TRP A 358 -16.98 9.59 12.46
N ASP A 359 -17.24 10.06 13.68
CA ASP A 359 -17.86 11.36 13.90
C ASP A 359 -16.84 12.48 13.64
N ALA A 360 -16.66 12.82 12.36
CA ALA A 360 -15.70 13.84 11.92
C ALA A 360 -16.12 15.27 12.28
N ALA A 361 -17.37 15.49 12.69
CA ALA A 361 -17.86 16.78 13.16
C ALA A 361 -17.44 17.07 14.60
N ARG A 362 -17.15 16.02 15.39
CA ARG A 362 -16.73 16.15 16.80
C ARG A 362 -15.28 15.74 17.06
N HIS A 363 -14.74 14.84 16.26
CA HIS A 363 -13.44 14.24 16.53
C HIS A 363 -12.42 14.52 15.43
N ARG A 364 -11.23 14.94 15.87
CA ARG A 364 -10.04 15.10 15.05
C ARG A 364 -9.53 13.73 14.63
N ARG A 365 -9.05 13.64 13.39
CA ARG A 365 -8.32 12.50 12.86
C ARG A 365 -7.18 13.05 12.02
N VAL A 366 -5.95 12.75 12.40
CA VAL A 366 -4.74 13.25 11.73
C VAL A 366 -3.90 12.05 11.32
N MET A 367 -3.84 11.80 10.02
CA MET A 367 -3.08 10.71 9.44
C MET A 367 -2.13 11.25 8.38
N ARG A 368 -0.90 10.72 8.35
CA ARG A 368 0.14 11.09 7.37
C ARG A 368 0.50 9.88 6.53
N ARG A 369 0.42 10.00 5.21
CA ARG A 369 0.74 8.89 4.30
C ARG A 369 1.94 9.21 3.43
N THR A 370 2.88 8.27 3.35
CA THR A 370 3.88 8.18 2.30
C THR A 370 3.49 7.08 1.33
N THR A 371 3.78 7.26 0.04
CA THR A 371 3.45 6.29 -1.00
C THR A 371 4.72 5.95 -1.77
N VAL A 372 5.04 4.67 -1.91
CA VAL A 372 6.21 4.18 -2.65
C VAL A 372 5.77 3.84 -4.08
N ALA A 373 6.47 4.39 -5.06
CA ALA A 373 6.16 4.20 -6.47
C ALA A 373 6.39 2.73 -6.90
N GLY A 374 5.60 2.27 -7.87
CA GLY A 374 5.84 1.00 -8.54
C GLY A 374 7.01 1.05 -9.54
N GLU A 375 7.31 -0.08 -10.15
CA GLU A 375 8.44 -0.23 -11.09
C GLU A 375 8.05 0.04 -12.56
N GLY A 376 6.77 -0.06 -12.91
CA GLY A 376 6.30 0.12 -14.28
C GLY A 376 4.80 -0.13 -14.45
N PRO A 377 4.25 0.11 -15.66
CA PRO A 377 2.85 -0.16 -15.95
C PRO A 377 2.58 -1.67 -15.95
N THR A 378 1.31 -2.03 -15.74
CA THR A 378 0.90 -3.45 -15.76
C THR A 378 0.31 -3.89 -17.10
N ALA A 379 0.01 -2.96 -17.99
CA ALA A 379 -0.43 -3.20 -19.37
C ALA A 379 0.22 -2.17 -20.32
N ASP A 380 0.48 -2.58 -21.56
CA ASP A 380 1.05 -1.74 -22.61
C ASP A 380 0.12 -1.67 -23.84
N PRO A 381 -0.14 -0.47 -24.42
CA PRO A 381 0.17 0.85 -23.89
C PRO A 381 -0.48 1.14 -22.51
N PRO A 382 0.06 2.07 -21.70
CA PRO A 382 -0.42 2.27 -20.34
C PRO A 382 -1.69 3.14 -20.23
N PHE A 383 -2.08 3.84 -21.30
CA PHE A 383 -3.27 4.69 -21.31
C PHE A 383 -4.38 4.08 -22.15
N ALA A 384 -5.62 4.27 -21.72
CA ALA A 384 -6.79 3.79 -22.43
C ALA A 384 -7.18 4.75 -23.56
N ARG A 385 -7.72 4.19 -24.64
CA ARG A 385 -8.33 4.97 -25.72
C ARG A 385 -9.77 5.33 -25.34
N ARG A 386 -10.23 6.49 -25.79
CA ARG A 386 -11.60 6.95 -25.56
C ARG A 386 -12.61 5.96 -26.15
N THR A 387 -13.67 5.64 -25.39
CA THR A 387 -14.78 4.77 -25.83
C THR A 387 -16.13 5.39 -25.45
N PRO A 388 -17.27 4.91 -25.99
CA PRO A 388 -18.59 5.38 -25.58
C PRO A 388 -18.88 5.23 -24.08
N ALA A 389 -18.21 4.30 -23.39
CA ALA A 389 -18.34 4.17 -21.93
C ALA A 389 -17.94 5.45 -21.18
N TRP A 390 -17.21 6.36 -21.83
CA TRP A 390 -16.70 7.60 -21.26
C TRP A 390 -17.70 8.74 -21.29
N GLU A 391 -18.77 8.62 -22.07
CA GLU A 391 -19.79 9.65 -22.22
C GLU A 391 -20.42 9.99 -20.86
N GLY A 392 -20.44 11.30 -20.54
CA GLY A 392 -20.98 11.81 -19.27
C GLY A 392 -20.11 11.58 -18.02
N ILE A 393 -18.95 10.91 -18.15
CA ILE A 393 -18.01 10.67 -17.04
C ILE A 393 -16.67 11.35 -17.28
N ILE A 394 -16.13 11.25 -18.51
CA ILE A 394 -14.83 11.81 -18.88
C ILE A 394 -15.05 12.90 -19.95
N PRO A 395 -14.59 14.14 -19.70
CA PRO A 395 -14.71 15.23 -20.67
C PRO A 395 -14.05 14.90 -22.02
N GLU A 396 -14.47 15.59 -23.08
CA GLU A 396 -13.78 15.51 -24.37
C GLU A 396 -12.33 15.99 -24.25
N GLY A 397 -11.44 15.41 -25.07
CA GLY A 397 -10.00 15.75 -25.08
C GLY A 397 -9.15 15.13 -23.96
N VAL A 398 -9.74 14.32 -23.08
CA VAL A 398 -9.01 13.52 -22.09
C VAL A 398 -8.78 12.11 -22.66
N GLY A 399 -7.58 11.54 -22.48
CA GLY A 399 -7.19 10.21 -22.99
C GLY A 399 -6.09 10.27 -24.06
N VAL A 400 -5.69 9.11 -24.61
CA VAL A 400 -4.76 8.99 -25.74
C VAL A 400 -5.51 8.69 -27.04
#